data_AF-A0A966YJG7-F1
#
_entry.id   AF-A0A966YJG7-F1
#
_cell.length_a   1.000
_cell.length_b   1.000
_cell.length_c   1.000
_cell.angle_alpha   90.00
_cell.angle_beta   90.00
_cell.angle_gamma   90.00
#
_symmetry.space_group_name_H-M   'P 1'
#
loop_
_entity.id
_entity.type
_entity.pdbx_description
1 polymer ?
#
loop_
_entity_poly.entity_id
_entity_poly.type
_entity_poly.pdbx_seq_one_letter_code
_entity_poly.pdbx_strand_id
1 'polypeptide(L)'
;DTSSQRARLSAEVVASHSHRPFRGFNRAAHAVVEAAILFSRLHLLGAAEVQRQLTLLRPLIDKTASDREREAFEIIAGCCGG
;
A
#
# COMPACT_ATOMS: atom_id res chain seq x y z
N ASP A 1 -12.19 18.17 19.66
CA ASP A 1 -12.32 17.17 20.74
C ASP A 1 -11.78 15.84 20.23
N THR A 2 -10.64 15.40 20.74
CA THR A 2 -9.91 14.19 20.30
C THR A 2 -10.06 13.03 21.30
N SER A 3 -11.00 13.12 22.24
CA SER A 3 -11.16 12.16 23.35
C SER A 3 -11.80 10.82 22.99
N SER A 4 -12.31 10.63 21.76
CA SER A 4 -12.99 9.40 21.35
C SER A 4 -12.04 8.39 20.67
N GLN A 5 -12.33 7.10 20.84
CA GLN A 5 -11.58 5.98 20.22
C GLN A 5 -11.54 6.04 18.67
N ARG A 6 -12.38 6.89 18.05
CA ARG A 6 -12.33 7.28 16.64
C ARG A 6 -12.39 8.80 16.49
N ALA A 7 -11.22 9.43 16.40
CA ALA A 7 -11.12 10.85 16.13
C ALA A 7 -11.66 11.21 14.72
N ARG A 8 -12.41 12.31 14.64
CA ARG A 8 -12.79 12.96 13.38
C ARG A 8 -12.09 14.30 13.31
N LEU A 9 -11.38 14.54 12.21
CA LEU A 9 -10.62 15.76 11.99
C LEU A 9 -11.22 16.49 10.78
N SER A 10 -11.61 17.75 10.96
CA SER A 10 -11.99 18.65 9.88
C SER A 10 -10.78 19.51 9.51
N ALA A 11 -10.44 19.59 8.23
CA ALA A 11 -9.35 20.41 7.72
C ALA A 11 -9.82 21.24 6.52
N GLU A 12 -9.24 22.43 6.35
CA GLU A 12 -9.49 23.33 5.22
C GLU A 12 -8.23 23.46 4.36
N VAL A 13 -8.40 23.59 3.04
CA VAL A 13 -7.28 23.81 2.11
C VAL A 13 -6.90 25.28 2.12
N VAL A 14 -5.75 25.60 2.73
CA VAL A 14 -5.24 26.98 2.78
C VAL A 14 -4.32 27.33 1.61
N ALA A 15 -3.78 26.33 0.90
CA ALA A 15 -2.96 26.51 -0.30
C ALA A 15 -2.95 25.21 -1.13
N SER A 16 -2.83 25.34 -2.46
CA SER A 16 -2.70 24.21 -3.38
C SER A 16 -1.66 24.53 -4.46
N HIS A 17 -0.84 23.54 -4.81
CA HIS A 17 0.20 23.66 -5.82
C HIS A 17 0.23 22.40 -6.69
N SER A 18 0.44 22.58 -7.99
CA SER A 18 0.59 21.48 -8.94
C SER A 18 2.05 21.18 -9.17
N HIS A 19 2.49 19.99 -8.77
CA HIS A 19 3.83 19.48 -9.05
C HIS A 19 3.82 18.62 -10.32
N ARG A 20 4.73 17.63 -10.38
CA ARG A 20 4.82 16.72 -11.50
C ARG A 20 3.44 16.08 -11.79
N PRO A 21 3.01 16.02 -13.06
CA PRO A 21 1.75 15.41 -13.41
C PRO A 21 1.70 13.95 -12.99
N PHE A 22 0.48 13.49 -12.70
CA PHE A 22 0.21 12.09 -12.45
C PHE A 22 0.63 11.25 -13.66
N ARG A 23 1.42 10.20 -13.41
CA ARG A 23 2.00 9.36 -14.47
C ARG A 23 0.99 8.44 -15.15
N GLY A 24 -0.23 8.36 -14.63
CA GLY A 24 -1.27 7.43 -15.09
C GLY A 24 -1.43 6.23 -14.16
N PHE A 25 -2.45 5.43 -14.43
CA PHE A 25 -2.73 4.23 -13.65
C PHE A 25 -1.67 3.15 -13.89
N ASN A 26 -1.13 2.61 -12.81
CA ASN A 26 -0.16 1.52 -12.84
C ASN A 26 -0.62 0.40 -11.89
N ARG A 27 -0.76 -0.82 -12.42
CA ARG A 27 -1.27 -1.97 -11.67
C ARG A 27 -0.29 -2.43 -10.59
N ALA A 28 1.01 -2.25 -10.80
CA ALA A 28 2.02 -2.55 -9.79
C ALA A 28 1.98 -1.53 -8.64
N ALA A 29 1.82 -0.24 -8.93
CA ALA A 29 1.64 0.78 -7.91
C ALA A 29 0.39 0.51 -7.06
N HIS A 30 -0.71 0.08 -7.69
CA HIS A 30 -1.89 -0.40 -6.97
C HIS A 30 -1.58 -1.62 -6.09
N ALA A 31 -0.87 -2.62 -6.63
CA ALA A 31 -0.49 -3.81 -5.87
C ALA A 31 0.41 -3.49 -4.66
N VAL A 32 1.30 -2.51 -4.75
CA VAL A 32 2.13 -2.04 -3.63
C VAL A 32 1.26 -1.43 -2.52
N VAL A 33 0.25 -0.62 -2.87
CA VAL A 33 -0.68 -0.04 -1.89
C VAL A 33 -1.48 -1.13 -1.18
N GLU A 34 -2.02 -2.10 -1.93
CA GLU A 34 -2.74 -3.23 -1.34
C GLU A 34 -1.85 -4.08 -0.43
N ALA A 35 -0.59 -4.34 -0.84
CA ALA A 35 0.38 -5.04 -0.01
C ALA A 35 0.65 -4.31 1.31
N ALA A 36 0.79 -2.98 1.29
CA ALA A 36 1.00 -2.19 2.49
C ALA A 36 -0.21 -2.23 3.44
N ILE A 37 -1.43 -2.23 2.90
CA ILE A 37 -2.66 -2.40 3.69
C ILE A 37 -2.67 -3.77 4.37
N LEU A 38 -2.38 -4.84 3.63
CA LEU A 38 -2.32 -6.20 4.17
C LEU A 38 -1.27 -6.32 5.29
N PHE A 39 -0.09 -5.75 5.08
CA PHE A 39 0.97 -5.70 6.09
C PHE A 39 0.52 -4.99 7.37
N SER A 40 -0.12 -3.83 7.26
CA SER A 40 -0.62 -3.09 8.44
C SER A 40 -1.67 -3.86 9.25
N ARG A 41 -2.35 -4.82 8.62
CA ARG A 41 -3.40 -5.67 9.20
C ARG A 41 -2.94 -7.09 9.51
N LEU A 42 -1.64 -7.36 9.45
CA LEU A 42 -1.05 -8.68 9.68
C LEU A 42 -1.53 -9.30 11.01
N HIS A 43 -1.61 -8.50 12.07
CA HIS A 43 -2.08 -8.91 13.39
C HIS A 43 -3.57 -9.29 13.46
N LEU A 44 -4.40 -8.87 12.49
CA LEU A 44 -5.83 -9.18 12.41
C LEU A 44 -6.12 -10.35 11.47
N LEU A 45 -5.40 -10.43 10.35
CA LEU A 45 -5.65 -11.41 9.28
C LEU A 45 -4.82 -12.68 9.44
N GLY A 46 -3.69 -12.61 10.13
CA GLY A 46 -2.72 -13.69 10.25
C GLY A 46 -1.79 -13.80 9.05
N ALA A 47 -0.58 -14.34 9.27
CA ALA A 47 0.47 -14.38 8.27
C ALA A 47 0.12 -15.21 7.03
N ALA A 48 -0.53 -16.36 7.20
CA ALA A 48 -0.90 -17.23 6.09
C ALA A 48 -1.88 -16.57 5.10
N GLU A 49 -2.84 -15.79 5.63
CA GLU A 49 -3.77 -15.02 4.79
C GLU A 49 -3.03 -13.96 3.99
N VAL A 50 -2.23 -13.15 4.68
CA VAL A 50 -1.48 -12.07 4.06
C VAL A 50 -0.55 -12.60 2.98
N GLN A 51 0.17 -13.69 3.23
CA GLN A 51 1.06 -14.32 2.24
C GLN A 51 0.31 -14.80 1.00
N ARG A 52 -0.88 -15.39 1.19
CA ARG A 52 -1.71 -15.81 0.05
C ARG A 52 -2.16 -14.61 -0.79
N GLN A 53 -2.59 -13.53 -0.14
CA GLN A 53 -3.00 -12.30 -0.84
C GLN A 53 -1.82 -11.65 -1.57
N LEU A 54 -0.64 -11.59 -0.95
CA LEU A 54 0.59 -11.10 -1.60
C LEU A 54 0.95 -11.93 -2.84
N THR A 55 0.78 -13.25 -2.78
CA THR A 55 0.98 -14.12 -3.95
C THR A 55 0.04 -13.76 -5.11
N LEU A 56 -1.21 -13.42 -4.82
CA LEU A 56 -2.18 -12.99 -5.84
C LEU A 56 -1.84 -11.61 -6.45
N LEU A 57 -1.14 -10.75 -5.71
CA LEU A 57 -0.66 -9.45 -6.18
C LEU A 57 0.61 -9.54 -7.03
N ARG A 58 1.41 -10.62 -6.87
CA ARG A 58 2.69 -10.83 -7.56
C ARG A 58 2.62 -10.66 -9.09
N PRO A 59 1.62 -11.21 -9.81
CA PRO A 59 1.53 -11.04 -11.27
C PRO A 59 1.31 -9.60 -11.72
N LEU A 60 0.76 -8.72 -10.87
CA LEU A 60 0.57 -7.30 -11.20
C LEU A 60 1.92 -6.58 -11.16
N ILE A 61 2.75 -6.91 -10.18
CA ILE A 61 4.14 -6.45 -10.09
C ILE A 61 4.91 -6.96 -11.31
N ASP A 62 4.89 -8.26 -11.56
CA ASP A 62 5.71 -8.86 -12.61
C ASP A 62 5.46 -8.28 -14.00
N LYS A 63 4.21 -7.92 -14.28
CA LYS A 63 3.78 -7.42 -15.60
C LYS A 63 3.91 -5.92 -15.78
N THR A 64 3.90 -5.13 -14.70
CA THR A 64 3.73 -3.67 -14.81
C THR A 64 4.61 -2.83 -13.89
N ALA A 65 5.44 -3.46 -13.05
CA ALA A 65 6.34 -2.75 -12.16
C ALA A 65 7.56 -2.22 -12.91
N SER A 66 7.94 -0.99 -12.57
CA SER A 66 9.34 -0.56 -12.70
C SER A 66 10.14 -1.01 -11.48
N ASP A 67 11.44 -0.75 -11.49
CA ASP A 67 12.34 -1.11 -10.38
C ASP A 67 11.83 -0.60 -9.03
N ARG A 68 11.23 0.60 -9.02
CA ARG A 68 10.66 1.21 -7.80
C ARG A 68 9.52 0.39 -7.21
N GLU A 69 8.54 -0.02 -8.01
CA GLU A 69 7.41 -0.78 -7.49
C GLU A 69 7.84 -2.19 -7.09
N ARG A 70 8.80 -2.77 -7.81
CA ARG A 70 9.33 -4.10 -7.50
C ARG A 70 10.07 -4.09 -6.17
N GLU A 71 10.96 -3.12 -5.94
CA GLU A 71 11.66 -2.92 -4.66
C GLU A 71 10.67 -2.73 -3.50
N ALA A 72 9.71 -1.82 -3.65
CA ALA A 72 8.72 -1.55 -2.60
C ALA A 72 7.92 -2.81 -2.23
N PHE A 73 7.53 -3.62 -3.23
CA PHE A 73 6.82 -4.85 -2.99
C PHE A 73 7.67 -5.92 -2.30
N GLU A 74 8.94 -6.09 -2.69
CA GLU A 74 9.86 -7.02 -2.01
C GLU A 74 10.10 -6.65 -0.55
N ILE A 75 10.24 -5.35 -0.24
CA ILE A 75 10.38 -4.89 1.15
C ILE A 75 9.20 -5.37 1.99
N ILE A 76 7.98 -5.15 1.50
CA ILE A 76 6.76 -5.56 2.23
C ILE A 76 6.66 -7.08 2.34
N ALA A 77 6.90 -7.80 1.24
CA ALA A 77 6.80 -9.26 1.21
C ALA A 77 7.85 -9.92 2.14
N GLY A 78 9.07 -9.37 2.19
CA GLY A 78 10.14 -9.82 3.07
C GLY A 78 9.80 -9.65 4.55
N CYS A 79 9.14 -8.54 4.93
CA CYS A 79 8.71 -8.32 6.31
C CYS A 79 7.61 -9.28 6.79
N CYS A 80 6.82 -9.86 5.88
CA CYS A 80 5.74 -10.79 6.19
C CYS A 80 6.20 -12.26 6.31
N GLY A 81 7.45 -12.58 5.95
CA GLY A 81 7.97 -13.94 5.81
C GLY A 81 8.73 -14.50 7.02
N GLY A 82 8.68 -13.83 8.17
CA GLY A 82 9.32 -14.23 9.42
C GLY A 82 8.37 -14.89 10.41
#